data_AF-A0A359JL45-F1
#
_entry.id   AF-A0A359JL45-F1
#
_cell.length_a   1.000
_cell.length_b   1.000
_cell.length_c   1.000
_cell.angle_alpha   90.00
_cell.angle_beta   90.00
_cell.angle_gamma   90.00
#
_symmetry.space_group_name_H-M   'P 1'
#
loop_
_entity.id
_entity.type
_entity.pdbx_description
1 polymer ?
#
loop_
_entity_poly.entity_id
_entity_poly.type
_entity_poly.pdbx_seq_one_letter_code
_entity_poly.pdbx_strand_id
1 'polypeptide(L)' 'SDGTDETSLKFQKIIDGMHCYTAYEIDAALKSAGFSDVQVNHHEDKPWISVVAKKGARV' A
#
# COMPACT_ATOMS: atom_id res chain seq x y z
N SER A 1 -0.70 -8.09 -4.39
CA SER A 1 0.70 -7.70 -4.60
C SER A 1 1.09 -6.82 -3.45
N ASP A 2 2.29 -7.02 -2.91
CA ASP A 2 2.89 -6.18 -1.87
C ASP A 2 3.88 -5.15 -2.42
N GLY A 3 3.88 -4.95 -3.74
CA GLY A 3 4.83 -4.07 -4.43
C GLY A 3 6.18 -4.71 -4.71
N THR A 4 6.44 -5.94 -4.24
CA THR A 4 7.75 -6.59 -4.40
C THR A 4 7.70 -7.87 -5.24
N ASP A 5 6.51 -8.42 -5.50
CA ASP A 5 6.39 -9.66 -6.27
C ASP A 5 6.67 -9.45 -7.77
N GLU A 6 7.56 -10.30 -8.31
CA GLU A 6 8.05 -10.18 -9.69
C GLU A 6 6.94 -10.30 -10.74
N THR A 7 5.90 -11.08 -10.44
CA THR A 7 4.77 -11.28 -11.36
C THR A 7 3.97 -9.99 -11.53
N SER A 8 3.63 -9.31 -10.44
CA SER A 8 2.88 -8.06 -10.48
C SER A 8 3.72 -6.91 -11.04
N LEU A 9 5.03 -6.87 -10.74
CA LEU A 9 5.97 -5.90 -11.33
C LEU A 9 6.08 -6.06 -12.85
N LYS A 10 5.99 -7.28 -13.38
CA LYS A 10 5.94 -7.53 -14.82
C LYS A 10 4.70 -6.90 -15.44
N PHE A 11 3.52 -7.06 -14.83
CA PHE A 11 2.29 -6.48 -15.34
C PHE A 11 2.26 -4.95 -15.23
N GLN A 12 2.81 -4.37 -14.16
CA GLN A 12 2.99 -2.92 -14.03
C GLN A 12 3.77 -2.30 -15.21
N LYS A 13 4.77 -2.99 -15.76
CA LYS A 13 5.54 -2.50 -16.93
C LYS A 13 4.76 -2.56 -18.24
N ILE A 14 3.75 -3.43 -18.32
CA ILE A 14 3.00 -3.72 -19.55
C ILE A 14 1.69 -2.94 -19.59
N ILE A 15 1.05 -2.73 -18.44
CA ILE A 15 -0.26 -2.09 -18.32
C ILE A 15 -0.03 -0.64 -17.90
N ASP A 16 -0.26 0.27 -18.84
CA ASP A 16 -0.16 1.71 -18.57
C ASP A 16 -1.14 2.13 -17.46
N GLY A 17 -0.63 2.89 -16.49
CA GLY A 17 -1.37 3.29 -15.29
C GLY A 17 -1.46 2.25 -14.16
N MET A 18 -0.96 1.02 -14.34
CA MET A 18 -0.86 0.06 -13.25
C MET A 18 0.38 0.36 -12.40
N HIS A 19 0.21 0.45 -11.08
CA HIS A 19 1.32 0.63 -10.15
C HIS A 19 1.15 -0.27 -8.93
N CYS A 20 2.17 -1.07 -8.62
CA CYS A 20 2.21 -1.92 -7.44
C CYS A 20 2.85 -1.15 -6.30
N TYR A 21 2.03 -0.61 -5.40
CA TYR A 21 2.51 0.13 -4.24
C TYR A 21 3.04 -0.81 -3.16
N THR A 22 4.15 -0.42 -2.56
CA THR A 22 4.67 -1.03 -1.33
C THR A 22 3.87 -0.57 -0.11
N ALA A 23 3.97 -1.32 1.00
CA ALA A 23 3.38 -0.92 2.27
C ALA A 23 3.80 0.49 2.71
N TYR A 24 5.06 0.85 2.49
CA TYR A 24 5.63 2.15 2.84
C TYR A 24 5.01 3.28 2.02
N GLU A 25 4.82 3.09 0.72
CA GLU A 25 4.19 4.10 -0.15
C GLU A 25 2.72 4.30 0.23
N ILE A 26 2.02 3.23 0.59
CA ILE A 26 0.62 3.31 1.07
C ILE A 26 0.56 4.08 2.40
N ASP A 27 1.46 3.78 3.35
CA ASP A 27 1.54 4.50 4.62
C ASP A 27 1.83 6.00 4.44
N ALA A 28 2.81 6.34 3.59
CA ALA A 28 3.16 7.73 3.29
C ALA A 28 1.99 8.48 2.63
N ALA A 29 1.29 7.85 1.69
CA ALA A 29 0.12 8.43 1.04
C ALA A 29 -1.03 8.68 2.03
N LEU A 30 -1.30 7.73 2.93
CA LEU A 30 -2.34 7.87 3.95
C LEU A 30 -2.02 8.99 4.94
N LYS A 31 -0.77 9.10 5.40
CA LYS A 31 -0.32 10.21 6.25
C LYS A 31 -0.45 11.56 5.54
N SER A 32 -0.05 11.64 4.28
CA SER A 32 -0.20 12.85 3.47
C SER A 32 -1.67 13.26 3.27
N ALA A 33 -2.58 12.28 3.16
CA ALA A 33 -4.02 12.51 3.07
C ALA A 33 -4.69 12.87 4.41
N GLY A 34 -3.93 12.97 5.51
CA GLY A 34 -4.44 13.37 6.83
C GLY A 34 -5.02 12.21 7.66
N PHE A 35 -4.70 10.97 7.31
CA PHE A 35 -4.94 9.83 8.20
C PHE A 35 -3.83 9.74 9.26
N SER A 36 -4.19 9.25 10.43
CA SER A 36 -3.32 8.96 11.56
C SER A 36 -3.51 7.49 12.00
N ASP A 37 -2.63 7.00 12.87
CA ASP A 37 -2.69 5.61 13.38
C ASP A 37 -2.75 4.56 12.25
N VAL A 38 -1.76 4.61 11.35
CA VAL A 38 -1.65 3.68 10.22
C VAL A 38 -1.05 2.36 10.70
N GLN A 39 -1.78 1.26 10.49
CA GLN A 39 -1.36 -0.10 10.78
C GLN A 39 -1.25 -0.89 9.47
N VAL A 40 -0.09 -1.49 9.22
CA VAL A 40 0.16 -2.32 8.06
C VAL A 40 0.24 -3.77 8.52
N ASN A 41 -0.64 -4.61 7.96
CA ASN A 41 -0.62 -6.06 8.14
C ASN A 41 -0.20 -6.70 6.82
N HIS A 42 0.97 -7.33 6.82
CA HIS A 42 1.44 -8.12 5.70
C HIS A 42 1.24 -9.60 6.03
N HIS A 43 0.75 -10.36 5.06
CA HIS A 43 0.59 -11.79 5.24
C HIS A 43 1.96 -12.47 5.15
N GLU A 44 2.32 -13.30 6.13
CA GLU A 44 3.66 -13.88 6.28
C GLU A 44 4.20 -14.54 4.99
N ASP A 45 3.37 -15.35 4.33
CA ASP A 45 3.79 -16.12 3.16
C ASP A 45 3.24 -15.63 1.80
N LYS A 46 2.38 -14.62 1.77
CA LYS A 46 1.66 -14.21 0.55
C LYS A 46 1.88 -12.72 0.28
N PRO A 47 1.91 -12.28 -0.99
CA PRO A 47 2.15 -10.87 -1.35
C PRO A 47 0.88 -10.04 -1.16
N TRP A 48 0.28 -10.11 0.02
CA TRP A 48 -0.97 -9.47 0.40
C TRP A 48 -0.68 -8.49 1.53
N ILE A 49 -0.99 -7.22 1.28
CA ILE A 49 -0.95 -6.17 2.29
C ILE A 49 -2.39 -5.76 2.59
N SER A 50 -2.69 -5.60 3.87
CA SER A 50 -3.84 -4.83 4.34
C SER A 50 -3.33 -3.64 5.14
N VAL A 51 -3.85 -2.44 4.85
CA VAL A 51 -3.52 -1.23 5.61
C VAL A 51 -4.81 -0.67 6.21
N VAL A 52 -4.80 -0.47 7.52
CA VAL A 52 -5.90 0.13 8.27
C VAL A 52 -5.40 1.46 8.81
N ALA A 53 -6.12 2.55 8.54
CA ALA A 53 -5.75 3.86 9.04
C ALA A 53 -6.98 4.59 9.57
N LYS A 54 -6.78 5.39 10.62
CA LYS A 54 -7.84 6.17 11.23
C LYS A 54 -7.78 7.60 10.72
N LYS A 55 -8.88 8.14 10.26
CA LYS A 55 -8.92 9.58 9.96
C LYS A 55 -8.92 10.35 11.27
N GLY A 56 -7.92 11.21 11.48
CA GLY A 56 -7.93 12.12 12.62
C GLY A 56 -9.23 12.93 12.61
N ALA A 57 -9.92 13.04 13.75
CA ALA A 57 -11.07 13.92 13.84
C ALA A 57 -10.62 15.33 13.47
N ARG A 58 -11.33 16.00 12.55
CA ARG A 58 -11.13 17.44 12.33
C ARG A 58 -11.36 18.11 13.69
N VAL A 59 -10.31 18.73 14.23
CA VAL A 59 -10.42 19.77 15.26
C VAL A 59 -11.03 21.02 14.64
#